data_AF-A0A3M1KB00-F1
#
_entry.id   AF-A0A3M1KB00-F1
#
_cell.length_a   1.000
_cell.length_b   1.000
_cell.length_c   1.000
_cell.angle_alpha   90.00
_cell.angle_beta   90.00
_cell.angle_gamma   90.00
#
_symmetry.space_group_name_H-M   'P 1'
#
loop_
_entity.id
_entity.type
_entity.pdbx_description
1 polymer ?
#
loop_
_entity_poly.entity_id
_entity_poly.type
_entity_poly.pdbx_seq_one_letter_code
_entity_poly.pdbx_strand_id
1 'polypeptide(L)'
;MPDESPAGNGASAHDTLTSRSPDRDESGWRTPTVPAKSGSREREPAAPPEPPPDCGRCPRLVAFRKRNRECFPDFYNAAVPSFGDPHARLLIVGLAPGLKGANRTGRPFTGDYAGEILYHALIDAGLAQGEYLARADDGLVLHDVMITNAVRCVPPENRPSPAEIARCRPYLRSRIESLPQLRAILALGRIAHDSVVASLGGVRARHPFTHGGAHRFDGLVLIDSYHCSRYNMNTGRLTKSMFAEVLTQAIARARA
;
A
#
# COMPACT_ATOMS: atom_id res chain seq x y z
N MET A 1 82.92 1.11 24.22
CA MET A 1 84.20 1.74 23.86
C MET A 1 84.55 1.27 22.47
N PRO A 2 84.84 2.14 21.49
CA PRO A 2 84.29 3.47 21.14
C PRO A 2 83.61 3.35 19.72
N ASP A 3 82.59 4.12 19.36
CA ASP A 3 82.63 5.46 18.75
C ASP A 3 82.64 5.45 17.21
N GLU A 4 82.17 6.57 16.66
CA GLU A 4 82.38 7.10 15.31
C GLU A 4 81.40 6.72 14.19
N SER A 5 80.39 7.59 14.07
CA SER A 5 79.96 8.13 12.77
C SER A 5 81.10 8.93 12.13
N PRO A 6 81.15 9.10 10.79
CA PRO A 6 80.58 10.34 10.23
C PRO A 6 80.04 10.25 8.77
N ALA A 7 79.24 11.28 8.44
CA ALA A 7 79.09 12.03 7.18
C ALA A 7 79.19 11.30 5.81
N GLY A 8 78.38 11.57 4.79
CA GLY A 8 77.47 12.69 4.50
C GLY A 8 77.33 12.82 2.97
N ASN A 9 76.18 13.36 2.54
CA ASN A 9 75.84 13.96 1.25
C ASN A 9 75.74 13.12 -0.04
N GLY A 10 74.54 13.19 -0.65
CA GLY A 10 74.43 13.92 -1.92
C GLY A 10 73.86 13.18 -3.13
N ALA A 11 72.60 13.52 -3.45
CA ALA A 11 72.03 13.72 -4.78
C ALA A 11 71.75 12.53 -5.74
N SER A 12 70.44 12.34 -5.90
CA SER A 12 69.65 12.31 -7.15
C SER A 12 69.81 11.21 -8.21
N ALA A 13 68.64 10.66 -8.51
CA ALA A 13 68.10 10.27 -9.83
C ALA A 13 68.76 9.08 -10.53
N HIS A 14 68.01 7.98 -10.66
CA HIS A 14 67.29 7.66 -11.89
C HIS A 14 66.59 6.31 -11.71
N ASP A 15 65.26 6.36 -11.58
CA ASP A 15 64.39 5.19 -11.53
C ASP A 15 64.02 4.78 -12.96
N THR A 16 64.55 3.64 -13.38
CA THR A 16 64.04 2.88 -14.53
C THR A 16 64.14 1.42 -14.11
N LEU A 17 63.00 0.76 -13.86
CA LEU A 17 62.85 -0.68 -14.10
C LEU A 17 61.35 -1.08 -14.05
N THR A 18 60.83 -1.41 -15.23
CA THR A 18 60.10 -2.66 -15.53
C THR A 18 59.08 -3.18 -14.50
N SER A 19 57.80 -3.01 -14.88
CA SER A 19 56.76 -4.05 -14.93
C SER A 19 56.84 -5.24 -13.95
N ARG A 20 55.92 -5.27 -12.99
CA ARG A 20 55.29 -6.51 -12.49
C ARG A 20 53.91 -6.15 -11.90
N SER A 21 52.86 -6.67 -12.52
CA SER A 21 51.51 -6.72 -11.96
C SER A 21 51.42 -7.75 -10.83
N PRO A 22 50.67 -7.47 -9.76
CA PRO A 22 50.01 -8.51 -8.99
C PRO A 22 48.49 -8.34 -9.07
N ASP A 23 47.80 -9.45 -9.32
CA ASP A 23 46.57 -9.88 -8.63
C ASP A 23 45.92 -10.99 -9.46
N ARG A 24 46.30 -12.23 -9.16
CA ARG A 24 45.55 -13.43 -9.53
C ARG A 24 45.43 -14.29 -8.28
N ASP A 25 44.20 -14.57 -7.87
CA ASP A 25 43.88 -15.61 -6.89
C ASP A 25 43.61 -16.96 -7.60
N GLU A 26 43.73 -18.06 -6.85
CA GLU A 26 43.88 -19.43 -7.37
C GLU A 26 42.58 -20.14 -7.82
N SER A 27 41.44 -19.45 -7.98
CA SER A 27 40.17 -20.14 -8.29
C SER A 27 39.64 -19.95 -9.71
N GLY A 28 40.24 -19.15 -10.60
CA GLY A 28 39.95 -19.18 -12.04
C GLY A 28 38.54 -18.77 -12.48
N TRP A 29 37.64 -18.35 -11.60
CA TRP A 29 36.31 -17.84 -11.95
C TRP A 29 36.27 -16.31 -11.82
N ARG A 30 36.09 -15.59 -12.93
CA ARG A 30 35.84 -14.14 -12.92
C ARG A 30 34.46 -13.89 -12.31
N THR A 31 34.40 -13.25 -11.15
CA THR A 31 33.16 -12.67 -10.63
C THR A 31 32.73 -11.51 -11.53
N PRO A 32 31.49 -11.50 -12.07
CA PRO A 32 30.98 -10.34 -12.78
C PRO A 32 30.83 -9.19 -11.78
N THR A 33 31.67 -8.16 -11.90
CA THR A 33 31.47 -6.89 -11.21
C THR A 33 30.23 -6.23 -11.80
N VAL A 34 29.08 -6.42 -11.14
CA VAL A 34 27.88 -5.63 -11.43
C VAL A 34 28.18 -4.20 -10.96
N PRO A 35 28.21 -3.20 -11.85
CA PRO A 35 28.44 -1.83 -11.41
C PRO A 35 27.31 -1.44 -10.46
N ALA A 36 27.67 -1.03 -9.25
CA ALA A 36 26.74 -0.43 -8.31
C ALA A 36 26.09 0.77 -8.99
N LYS A 37 24.78 0.71 -9.23
CA LYS A 37 24.02 1.88 -9.69
C LYS A 37 23.97 2.88 -8.53
N SER A 38 24.99 3.72 -8.42
CA SER A 38 25.01 4.95 -7.64
C SER A 38 24.11 5.99 -8.32
N GLY A 39 22.82 5.72 -8.34
CA GLY A 39 21.81 6.73 -8.61
C GLY A 39 21.18 7.11 -7.29
N SER A 40 21.56 8.26 -6.73
CA SER A 40 20.76 8.94 -5.73
C SER A 40 19.40 9.21 -6.37
N ARG A 41 18.43 8.31 -6.14
CA ARG A 41 17.05 8.57 -6.52
C ARG A 41 16.62 9.77 -5.70
N GLU A 42 16.56 10.92 -6.35
CA GLU A 42 15.81 12.07 -5.83
C GLU A 42 14.48 11.53 -5.33
N ARG A 43 14.23 11.73 -4.03
CA ARG A 43 13.06 11.19 -3.36
C ARG A 43 11.87 11.94 -3.94
N GLU A 44 11.10 11.28 -4.81
CA GLU A 44 9.86 11.82 -5.38
C GLU A 44 9.06 12.49 -4.25
N PRO A 45 8.59 13.74 -4.41
CA PRO A 45 7.88 14.44 -3.35
C PRO A 45 6.73 13.57 -2.83
N ALA A 46 6.59 13.52 -1.51
CA ALA A 46 5.59 12.67 -0.87
C ALA A 46 4.21 12.99 -1.44
N ALA A 47 3.51 11.96 -1.93
CA ALA A 47 2.14 12.13 -2.40
C ALA A 47 1.25 12.56 -1.23
N PRO A 48 0.17 13.33 -1.47
CA PRO A 48 -0.85 13.53 -0.43
C PRO A 48 -1.55 12.19 -0.08
N PRO A 49 -2.26 12.10 1.05
CA PRO A 49 -3.11 10.93 1.37
C PRO A 49 -4.23 10.68 0.35
N GLU A 50 -4.68 11.75 -0.31
CA GLU A 50 -5.76 11.72 -1.29
C GLU A 50 -5.25 12.12 -2.67
N PRO A 51 -5.45 11.28 -3.71
CA PRO A 51 -5.20 11.73 -5.06
C PRO A 51 -6.16 12.86 -5.45
N PRO A 52 -5.75 13.80 -6.32
CA PRO A 52 -6.69 14.73 -6.90
C PRO A 52 -7.79 13.96 -7.65
N PRO A 53 -9.05 14.44 -7.69
CA PRO A 53 -10.16 13.75 -8.36
C PRO A 53 -9.84 13.34 -9.81
N ASP A 54 -9.11 14.20 -10.53
CA ASP A 54 -8.68 13.98 -11.91
C ASP A 54 -7.29 13.34 -12.06
N CYS A 55 -6.74 12.71 -11.01
CA CYS A 55 -5.42 12.07 -11.01
C CYS A 55 -5.09 11.34 -12.33
N GLY A 56 -3.98 11.76 -12.96
CA GLY A 56 -3.57 11.33 -14.30
C GLY A 56 -2.53 10.20 -14.32
N ARG A 57 -2.13 9.65 -13.15
CA ARG A 57 -0.98 8.74 -13.05
C ARG A 57 -1.16 7.42 -13.84
N CYS A 58 -2.40 6.99 -14.10
CA CYS A 58 -2.69 5.66 -14.67
C CYS A 58 -3.43 5.77 -16.02
N PRO A 59 -2.74 5.73 -17.18
CA PRO A 59 -3.37 5.99 -18.48
C PRO A 59 -4.60 5.12 -18.79
N ARG A 60 -4.55 3.81 -18.49
CA ARG A 60 -5.68 2.89 -18.71
C ARG A 60 -6.88 3.23 -17.83
N LEU A 61 -6.65 3.56 -16.56
CA LEU A 61 -7.71 3.99 -15.63
C LEU A 61 -8.29 5.34 -16.03
N VAL A 62 -7.46 6.29 -16.49
CA VAL A 62 -7.90 7.59 -17.01
C VAL A 62 -8.78 7.40 -18.25
N ALA A 63 -8.35 6.56 -19.20
CA ALA A 63 -9.13 6.26 -20.40
C ALA A 63 -10.46 5.55 -20.07
N PHE A 64 -10.48 4.69 -19.04
CA PHE A 64 -11.73 4.06 -18.60
C PHE A 64 -12.65 5.05 -17.88
N ARG A 65 -12.09 5.92 -17.03
CA ARG A 65 -12.83 7.00 -16.37
C ARG A 65 -13.46 7.97 -17.37
N LYS A 66 -12.75 8.34 -18.45
CA LYS A 66 -13.30 9.17 -19.54
C LYS A 66 -14.52 8.52 -20.19
N ARG A 67 -14.41 7.25 -20.58
CA ARG A 67 -15.54 6.47 -21.12
C ARG A 67 -16.71 6.39 -20.14
N ASN A 68 -16.44 6.19 -18.84
CA ASN A 68 -17.51 6.17 -17.84
C ASN A 68 -18.19 7.52 -17.65
N ARG A 69 -17.50 8.66 -17.86
CA ARG A 69 -18.13 9.99 -17.85
C ARG A 69 -19.08 10.19 -19.03
N GLU A 70 -18.78 9.58 -20.18
CA GLU A 70 -19.65 9.60 -21.36
C GLU A 70 -20.87 8.69 -21.15
N CYS A 71 -20.66 7.46 -20.65
CA CYS A 71 -21.75 6.50 -20.44
C CYS A 71 -22.63 6.78 -19.21
N PHE A 72 -22.04 7.38 -18.16
CA PHE A 72 -22.67 7.61 -16.86
C PHE A 72 -22.32 9.01 -16.35
N PRO A 73 -22.85 10.08 -16.97
CA PRO A 73 -22.47 11.46 -16.64
C PRO A 73 -22.74 11.84 -15.17
N ASP A 74 -23.77 11.26 -14.56
CA ASP A 74 -24.15 11.54 -13.16
C ASP A 74 -23.33 10.75 -12.12
N PHE A 75 -22.41 9.88 -12.55
CA PHE A 75 -21.57 9.12 -11.63
C PHE A 75 -20.37 9.97 -11.18
N TYR A 76 -19.89 9.70 -9.97
CA TYR A 76 -18.71 10.36 -9.40
C TYR A 76 -17.49 10.39 -10.34
N ASN A 77 -17.18 9.26 -11.00
CA ASN A 77 -16.17 9.17 -12.08
C ASN A 77 -14.86 9.92 -11.80
N ALA A 78 -14.32 9.76 -10.60
CA ALA A 78 -13.09 10.39 -10.13
C ALA A 78 -12.29 9.41 -9.26
N ALA A 79 -11.07 9.80 -8.87
CA ALA A 79 -10.34 9.08 -7.85
C ALA A 79 -11.12 9.17 -6.51
N VAL A 80 -11.59 8.04 -6.01
CA VAL A 80 -12.45 7.96 -4.83
C VAL A 80 -11.64 8.28 -3.57
N PRO A 81 -12.08 9.28 -2.78
CA PRO A 81 -11.40 9.66 -1.55
C PRO A 81 -11.58 8.59 -0.47
N SER A 82 -10.73 8.64 0.57
CA SER A 82 -10.98 7.87 1.79
C SER A 82 -12.18 8.46 2.55
N PHE A 83 -12.84 7.63 3.36
CA PHE A 83 -14.02 8.02 4.14
C PHE A 83 -13.87 7.56 5.59
N GLY A 84 -14.07 8.47 6.54
CA GLY A 84 -14.08 8.17 7.97
C GLY A 84 -13.31 9.17 8.81
N ASP A 85 -12.94 8.71 10.01
CA ASP A 85 -12.34 9.52 11.07
C ASP A 85 -10.85 9.86 10.79
N PRO A 86 -10.44 11.14 10.75
CA PRO A 86 -9.03 11.51 10.60
C PRO A 86 -8.14 11.09 11.78
N HIS A 87 -8.72 10.71 12.91
CA HIS A 87 -8.04 10.16 14.08
C HIS A 87 -8.19 8.64 14.23
N ALA A 88 -8.65 7.95 13.18
CA ALA A 88 -8.90 6.51 13.21
C ALA A 88 -7.71 5.67 13.70
N ARG A 89 -7.97 4.76 14.64
CA ARG A 89 -7.04 3.70 15.05
C ARG A 89 -7.13 2.46 14.17
N LEU A 90 -8.22 2.31 13.40
CA LEU A 90 -8.42 1.24 12.42
C LEU A 90 -8.53 1.78 10.99
N LEU A 91 -7.71 1.27 10.08
CA LEU A 91 -7.82 1.51 8.64
C LEU A 91 -8.34 0.26 7.91
N ILE A 92 -9.43 0.38 7.16
CA ILE A 92 -9.94 -0.69 6.30
C ILE A 92 -9.51 -0.41 4.86
N VAL A 93 -8.86 -1.38 4.22
CA VAL A 93 -8.30 -1.22 2.87
C VAL A 93 -8.93 -2.23 1.91
N GLY A 94 -9.66 -1.72 0.92
CA GLY A 94 -10.15 -2.48 -0.21
C GLY A 94 -9.21 -2.52 -1.40
N LEU A 95 -9.62 -3.25 -2.45
CA LEU A 95 -8.88 -3.33 -3.71
C LEU A 95 -8.96 -2.01 -4.49
N ALA A 96 -10.16 -1.68 -4.97
CA ALA A 96 -10.45 -0.55 -5.83
C ALA A 96 -11.96 -0.28 -5.86
N PRO A 97 -12.40 0.92 -6.29
CA PRO A 97 -13.81 1.21 -6.53
C PRO A 97 -14.45 0.21 -7.50
N GLY A 98 -15.66 -0.26 -7.18
CA GLY A 98 -16.53 -0.94 -8.13
C GLY A 98 -17.28 0.05 -9.02
N LEU A 99 -17.56 -0.34 -10.27
CA LEU A 99 -18.22 0.52 -11.27
C LEU A 99 -19.57 1.10 -10.79
N LYS A 100 -20.44 0.24 -10.23
CA LYS A 100 -21.76 0.64 -9.70
C LYS A 100 -21.73 1.03 -8.22
N GLY A 101 -20.62 0.77 -7.54
CA GLY A 101 -20.37 1.16 -6.16
C GLY A 101 -19.69 2.53 -6.11
N ALA A 102 -18.49 2.57 -5.53
CA ALA A 102 -17.78 3.82 -5.28
C ALA A 102 -17.45 4.67 -6.52
N ASN A 103 -17.38 4.11 -7.74
CA ASN A 103 -17.24 4.94 -8.94
C ASN A 103 -18.52 5.74 -9.26
N ARG A 104 -19.68 5.22 -8.87
CA ARG A 104 -20.96 5.92 -8.95
C ARG A 104 -21.11 6.89 -7.79
N THR A 105 -20.87 6.43 -6.58
CA THR A 105 -21.25 7.14 -5.35
C THR A 105 -20.18 8.09 -4.82
N GLY A 106 -18.90 7.88 -5.15
CA GLY A 106 -17.80 8.68 -4.62
C GLY A 106 -17.39 8.35 -3.18
N ARG A 107 -18.01 7.34 -2.56
CA ARG A 107 -17.65 6.86 -1.21
C ARG A 107 -17.20 5.40 -1.27
N PRO A 108 -16.05 5.02 -0.67
CA PRO A 108 -15.56 3.64 -0.65
C PRO A 108 -16.63 2.66 -0.20
N PHE A 109 -16.73 1.51 -0.87
CA PHE A 109 -17.71 0.47 -0.56
C PHE A 109 -19.18 0.93 -0.59
N THR A 110 -19.53 2.08 -1.16
CA THR A 110 -20.93 2.55 -1.14
C THR A 110 -21.63 2.24 -2.45
N GLY A 111 -22.80 1.60 -2.38
CA GLY A 111 -23.63 1.27 -3.55
C GLY A 111 -23.35 -0.10 -4.18
N ASP A 112 -22.57 -0.95 -3.52
CA ASP A 112 -22.36 -2.35 -3.92
C ASP A 112 -22.59 -3.32 -2.75
N TYR A 113 -22.60 -4.62 -3.06
CA TYR A 113 -22.89 -5.68 -2.08
C TYR A 113 -21.85 -5.77 -0.96
N ALA A 114 -20.58 -5.43 -1.24
CA ALA A 114 -19.55 -5.44 -0.21
C ALA A 114 -19.78 -4.34 0.83
N GLY A 115 -20.31 -3.21 0.38
CA GLY A 115 -20.83 -2.12 1.21
C GLY A 115 -21.85 -2.54 2.23
N GLU A 116 -22.89 -3.25 1.79
CA GLU A 116 -23.93 -3.76 2.69
C GLU A 116 -23.31 -4.55 3.84
N ILE A 117 -22.43 -5.50 3.54
CA ILE A 117 -21.80 -6.32 4.58
C ILE A 117 -20.89 -5.50 5.49
N LEU A 118 -20.06 -4.61 4.91
CA LEU A 118 -19.09 -3.84 5.68
C LEU A 118 -19.76 -2.79 6.57
N TYR A 119 -20.64 -1.95 6.03
CA TYR A 119 -21.23 -0.85 6.78
C TYR A 119 -22.20 -1.34 7.86
N HIS A 120 -23.02 -2.37 7.59
CA HIS A 120 -23.86 -2.97 8.64
C HIS A 120 -23.00 -3.56 9.77
N ALA A 121 -21.90 -4.26 9.44
CA ALA A 121 -21.00 -4.77 10.48
C ALA A 121 -20.30 -3.66 11.31
N LEU A 122 -20.01 -2.50 10.69
CA LEU A 122 -19.46 -1.35 11.42
C LEU A 122 -20.50 -0.69 12.33
N ILE A 123 -21.76 -0.60 11.88
CA ILE A 123 -22.88 -0.11 12.69
C ILE A 123 -23.09 -1.05 13.89
N ASP A 124 -23.17 -2.37 13.65
CA ASP A 124 -23.34 -3.38 14.69
C ASP A 124 -22.19 -3.35 15.73
N ALA A 125 -20.97 -3.02 15.28
CA ALA A 125 -19.79 -2.89 16.15
C ALA A 125 -19.71 -1.54 16.89
N GLY A 126 -20.64 -0.61 16.66
CA GLY A 126 -20.64 0.73 17.26
C GLY A 126 -19.53 1.64 16.71
N LEU A 127 -19.03 1.37 15.49
CA LEU A 127 -18.00 2.16 14.81
C LEU A 127 -18.58 3.06 13.71
N ALA A 128 -19.89 3.03 13.51
CA ALA A 128 -20.61 3.91 12.62
C ALA A 128 -21.91 4.37 13.28
N GLN A 129 -22.29 5.62 13.00
CA GLN A 129 -23.53 6.23 13.46
C GLN A 129 -24.34 6.69 12.24
N GLY A 130 -25.65 6.44 12.27
CA GLY A 130 -26.57 6.74 11.18
C GLY A 130 -27.08 5.47 10.49
N GLU A 131 -27.81 5.65 9.39
CA GLU A 131 -28.32 4.57 8.56
C GLU A 131 -27.52 4.51 7.25
N TYR A 132 -27.08 3.31 6.86
CA TYR A 132 -26.44 3.13 5.57
C TYR A 132 -27.49 2.99 4.47
N LEU A 133 -27.63 4.03 3.63
CA LEU A 133 -28.63 4.09 2.55
C LEU A 133 -28.02 3.91 1.16
N ALA A 134 -26.79 3.39 1.08
CA ALA A 134 -26.07 3.14 -0.17
C ALA A 134 -25.90 4.38 -1.08
N ARG A 135 -25.88 5.59 -0.48
CA ARG A 135 -25.60 6.90 -1.10
C ARG A 135 -24.51 7.61 -0.31
N ALA A 136 -23.78 8.56 -0.89
CA ALA A 136 -22.67 9.22 -0.19
C ALA A 136 -23.13 10.27 0.83
N ASP A 137 -24.33 10.80 0.67
CA ASP A 137 -24.96 11.87 1.44
C ASP A 137 -25.97 11.35 2.49
N ASP A 138 -25.89 10.08 2.86
CA ASP A 138 -26.83 9.44 3.79
C ASP A 138 -26.62 9.79 5.28
N GLY A 139 -25.66 10.68 5.58
CA GLY A 139 -25.38 11.13 6.95
C GLY A 139 -24.63 10.11 7.81
N LEU A 140 -24.19 8.98 7.24
CA LEU A 140 -23.38 8.01 7.97
C LEU A 140 -22.05 8.64 8.41
N VAL A 141 -21.68 8.47 9.68
CA VAL A 141 -20.42 8.93 10.25
C VAL A 141 -19.67 7.74 10.82
N LEU A 142 -18.37 7.61 10.51
CA LEU A 142 -17.51 6.59 11.11
C LEU A 142 -16.77 7.16 12.31
N HIS A 143 -16.66 6.34 13.35
CA HIS A 143 -15.93 6.64 14.58
C HIS A 143 -14.73 5.71 14.67
N ASP A 144 -13.53 6.25 14.87
CA ASP A 144 -12.30 5.46 15.05
C ASP A 144 -11.89 4.57 13.85
N VAL A 145 -12.57 4.75 12.71
CA VAL A 145 -12.37 3.98 11.49
C VAL A 145 -12.19 4.90 10.28
N MET A 146 -11.20 4.60 9.47
CA MET A 146 -11.00 5.17 8.13
C MET A 146 -11.11 4.04 7.10
N ILE A 147 -11.78 4.27 5.97
CA ILE A 147 -11.93 3.32 4.88
C ILE A 147 -11.29 3.88 3.62
N THR A 148 -10.48 3.08 2.93
CA THR A 148 -9.81 3.45 1.69
C THR A 148 -9.66 2.26 0.73
N ASN A 149 -9.06 2.50 -0.44
CA ASN A 149 -8.69 1.47 -1.40
C ASN A 149 -7.21 1.56 -1.79
N ALA A 150 -6.61 0.42 -2.14
CA ALA A 150 -5.25 0.36 -2.65
C ALA A 150 -5.09 1.06 -4.02
N VAL A 151 -6.11 0.97 -4.88
CA VAL A 151 -6.22 1.73 -6.13
C VAL A 151 -7.45 2.63 -6.05
N ARG A 152 -7.30 3.92 -6.31
CA ARG A 152 -8.36 4.92 -6.08
C ARG A 152 -9.31 5.16 -7.26
N CYS A 153 -9.00 4.66 -8.45
CA CYS A 153 -9.90 4.75 -9.61
C CYS A 153 -10.44 3.37 -9.97
N VAL A 154 -11.66 3.30 -10.50
CA VAL A 154 -12.24 2.03 -10.97
C VAL A 154 -11.38 1.43 -12.09
N PRO A 155 -10.91 0.19 -11.96
CA PRO A 155 -10.29 -0.53 -13.05
C PRO A 155 -11.33 -1.25 -13.90
N PRO A 156 -11.13 -1.34 -15.24
CA PRO A 156 -11.88 -2.28 -16.07
C PRO A 156 -11.92 -3.66 -15.44
N GLU A 157 -13.10 -4.29 -15.45
CA GLU A 157 -13.36 -5.63 -14.89
C GLU A 157 -13.02 -5.76 -13.39
N ASN A 158 -12.90 -4.64 -12.66
CA ASN A 158 -12.42 -4.59 -11.28
C ASN A 158 -11.03 -5.22 -11.11
N ARG A 159 -10.19 -5.19 -12.15
CA ARG A 159 -8.85 -5.80 -12.16
C ARG A 159 -7.78 -4.74 -12.44
N PRO A 160 -7.16 -4.14 -11.40
CA PRO A 160 -6.01 -3.27 -11.61
C PRO A 160 -4.78 -4.10 -11.98
N SER A 161 -3.93 -3.52 -12.82
CA SER A 161 -2.63 -4.06 -13.18
C SER A 161 -1.59 -3.81 -12.07
N PRO A 162 -0.49 -4.58 -12.01
CA PRO A 162 0.60 -4.32 -11.08
C PRO A 162 1.17 -2.90 -11.19
N ALA A 163 1.23 -2.35 -12.40
CA ALA A 163 1.70 -0.98 -12.62
C ALA A 163 0.74 0.07 -12.05
N GLU A 164 -0.58 -0.13 -12.14
CA GLU A 164 -1.57 0.77 -11.55
C GLU A 164 -1.52 0.74 -10.02
N ILE A 165 -1.40 -0.46 -9.43
CA ILE A 165 -1.20 -0.62 -7.99
C ILE A 165 0.07 0.13 -7.55
N ALA A 166 1.19 -0.09 -8.25
CA ALA A 166 2.46 0.55 -7.93
C ALA A 166 2.39 2.08 -8.01
N ARG A 167 1.67 2.63 -8.99
CA ARG A 167 1.47 4.09 -9.18
C ARG A 167 0.50 4.71 -8.16
N CYS A 168 -0.45 3.94 -7.63
CA CYS A 168 -1.40 4.42 -6.63
C CYS A 168 -0.88 4.28 -5.19
N ARG A 169 0.04 3.34 -4.96
CA ARG A 169 0.66 3.06 -3.65
C ARG A 169 1.22 4.27 -2.89
N PRO A 170 1.83 5.31 -3.52
CA PRO A 170 2.23 6.50 -2.78
C PRO A 170 1.08 7.14 -1.99
N TYR A 171 -0.14 7.21 -2.56
CA TYR A 171 -1.31 7.71 -1.85
C TYR A 171 -1.73 6.81 -0.68
N LEU A 172 -1.65 5.48 -0.84
CA LEU A 172 -1.94 4.54 0.25
C LEU A 172 -0.94 4.67 1.40
N ARG A 173 0.36 4.77 1.08
CA ARG A 173 1.40 5.01 2.09
C ARG A 173 1.11 6.30 2.85
N SER A 174 0.89 7.40 2.15
CA SER A 174 0.63 8.69 2.78
C SER A 174 -0.68 8.70 3.58
N ARG A 175 -1.70 7.93 3.17
CA ARG A 175 -2.91 7.71 3.97
C ARG A 175 -2.60 6.98 5.28
N ILE A 176 -1.79 5.92 5.25
CA ILE A 176 -1.36 5.22 6.47
C ILE A 176 -0.58 6.19 7.38
N GLU A 177 0.39 6.93 6.83
CA GLU A 177 1.22 7.89 7.58
C GLU A 177 0.40 9.08 8.15
N SER A 178 -0.70 9.46 7.49
CA SER A 178 -1.57 10.56 7.93
C SER A 178 -2.46 10.24 9.14
N LEU A 179 -2.48 9.00 9.60
CA LEU A 179 -3.27 8.54 10.75
C LEU A 179 -2.34 8.29 11.95
N PRO A 180 -2.02 9.32 12.76
CA PRO A 180 -1.01 9.21 13.82
C PRO A 180 -1.42 8.26 14.96
N GLN A 181 -2.71 7.98 15.10
CA GLN A 181 -3.24 7.06 16.10
C GLN A 181 -3.44 5.64 15.55
N LEU A 182 -3.11 5.38 14.28
CA LEU A 182 -3.32 4.08 13.66
C LEU A 182 -2.63 2.96 14.47
N ARG A 183 -3.37 1.88 14.70
CA ARG A 183 -2.91 0.68 15.42
C ARG A 183 -3.16 -0.60 14.62
N ALA A 184 -4.23 -0.62 13.82
CA ALA A 184 -4.62 -1.78 13.04
C ALA A 184 -5.01 -1.43 11.60
N ILE A 185 -4.73 -2.34 10.68
CA ILE A 185 -5.19 -2.28 9.29
C ILE A 185 -5.93 -3.57 8.96
N LEU A 186 -7.16 -3.51 8.46
CA LEU A 186 -7.89 -4.65 7.92
C LEU A 186 -7.84 -4.62 6.40
N ALA A 187 -7.10 -5.56 5.79
CA ALA A 187 -7.00 -5.68 4.34
C ALA A 187 -8.04 -6.65 3.78
N LEU A 188 -8.91 -6.16 2.89
CA LEU A 188 -9.97 -6.92 2.27
C LEU A 188 -9.49 -7.47 0.91
N GLY A 189 -8.92 -8.67 0.96
CA GLY A 189 -8.41 -9.43 -0.18
C GLY A 189 -6.90 -9.30 -0.40
N ARG A 190 -6.35 -10.28 -1.15
CA ARG A 190 -4.90 -10.42 -1.38
C ARG A 190 -4.23 -9.16 -1.94
N ILE A 191 -4.85 -8.49 -2.91
CA ILE A 191 -4.23 -7.30 -3.52
C ILE A 191 -4.19 -6.12 -2.54
N ALA A 192 -5.23 -5.95 -1.70
CA ALA A 192 -5.21 -4.94 -0.65
C ALA A 192 -4.09 -5.24 0.35
N HIS A 193 -4.00 -6.49 0.81
CA HIS A 193 -2.92 -6.97 1.68
C HIS A 193 -1.54 -6.69 1.08
N ASP A 194 -1.29 -7.15 -0.14
CA ASP A 194 -0.02 -7.00 -0.84
C ASP A 194 0.38 -5.52 -1.03
N SER A 195 -0.62 -4.64 -1.14
CA SER A 195 -0.43 -3.20 -1.27
C SER A 195 -0.10 -2.55 0.07
N VAL A 196 -0.72 -2.99 1.17
CA VAL A 196 -0.39 -2.55 2.53
C VAL A 196 1.01 -3.00 2.92
N VAL A 197 1.34 -4.29 2.74
CA VAL A 197 2.68 -4.83 3.00
C VAL A 197 3.75 -4.02 2.27
N ALA A 198 3.54 -3.75 0.98
CA ALA A 198 4.47 -2.95 0.18
C ALA A 198 4.51 -1.45 0.57
N SER A 199 3.43 -0.91 1.14
CA SER A 199 3.37 0.47 1.63
C SER A 199 4.17 0.64 2.92
N LEU A 200 4.11 -0.37 3.80
CA LEU A 200 4.83 -0.47 5.07
C LEU A 200 6.29 -0.94 4.91
N GLY A 201 6.77 -1.15 3.68
CA GLY A 201 8.14 -1.61 3.42
C GLY A 201 8.38 -3.10 3.68
N GLY A 202 7.33 -3.88 3.90
CA GLY A 202 7.41 -5.33 4.09
C GLY A 202 7.68 -6.12 2.81
N VAL A 203 8.16 -7.35 2.99
CA VAL A 203 8.38 -8.32 1.91
C VAL A 203 7.21 -9.30 1.88
N ARG A 204 6.50 -9.41 0.73
CA ARG A 204 5.30 -10.26 0.59
C ARG A 204 5.55 -11.72 0.96
N ALA A 205 6.70 -12.28 0.60
CA ALA A 205 7.04 -13.66 0.95
C ALA A 205 7.14 -13.90 2.46
N ARG A 206 7.39 -12.85 3.26
CA ARG A 206 7.42 -12.92 4.74
C ARG A 206 6.06 -12.61 5.38
N HIS A 207 5.09 -12.18 4.59
CA HIS A 207 3.74 -11.82 5.03
C HIS A 207 2.74 -12.49 4.08
N PRO A 208 2.57 -13.82 4.14
CA PRO A 208 1.65 -14.50 3.23
C PRO A 208 0.19 -14.18 3.58
N PHE A 209 -0.61 -13.84 2.57
CA PHE A 209 -2.04 -13.60 2.74
C PHE A 209 -2.80 -14.88 3.13
N THR A 210 -3.52 -14.82 4.25
CA THR A 210 -4.47 -15.85 4.71
C THR A 210 -5.60 -15.19 5.47
N HIS A 211 -6.87 -15.52 5.22
CA HIS A 211 -7.98 -14.96 6.00
C HIS A 211 -7.83 -15.25 7.50
N GLY A 212 -8.00 -14.22 8.34
CA GLY A 212 -7.72 -14.26 9.79
C GLY A 212 -6.25 -14.12 10.17
N GLY A 213 -5.35 -14.08 9.17
CA GLY A 213 -3.92 -13.87 9.37
C GLY A 213 -3.63 -12.49 9.97
N ALA A 214 -2.62 -12.42 10.82
CA ALA A 214 -2.17 -11.17 11.45
C ALA A 214 -0.66 -11.00 11.31
N HIS A 215 -0.23 -9.83 10.85
CA HIS A 215 1.15 -9.50 10.52
C HIS A 215 1.57 -8.26 11.30
N ARG A 216 2.69 -8.35 12.03
CA ARG A 216 3.20 -7.23 12.83
C ARG A 216 4.17 -6.37 12.02
N PHE A 217 3.93 -5.07 12.08
CA PHE A 217 4.84 -4.02 11.67
C PHE A 217 5.14 -3.15 12.90
N ASP A 218 6.12 -2.26 12.80
CA ASP A 218 6.47 -1.39 13.92
C ASP A 218 5.25 -0.56 14.38
N GLY A 219 4.75 -0.83 15.59
CA GLY A 219 3.55 -0.20 16.15
C GLY A 219 2.20 -0.54 15.48
N LEU A 220 2.16 -1.40 14.47
CA LEU A 220 0.96 -1.68 13.65
C LEU A 220 0.69 -3.18 13.47
N VAL A 221 -0.58 -3.55 13.41
CA VAL A 221 -0.99 -4.92 13.04
C VAL A 221 -1.82 -4.89 11.77
N LEU A 222 -1.40 -5.63 10.73
CA LEU A 222 -2.18 -5.89 9.53
C LEU A 222 -2.95 -7.21 9.72
N ILE A 223 -4.27 -7.13 9.62
CA ILE A 223 -5.21 -8.25 9.64
C ILE A 223 -5.69 -8.51 8.21
N ASP A 224 -5.71 -9.79 7.83
CA ASP A 224 -6.10 -10.24 6.51
C ASP A 224 -7.53 -10.76 6.51
N SER A 225 -8.30 -10.39 5.50
CA SER A 225 -9.58 -11.03 5.24
C SER A 225 -9.78 -11.32 3.76
N TYR A 226 -10.52 -12.37 3.43
CA TYR A 226 -11.14 -12.45 2.11
C TYR A 226 -12.04 -11.23 1.92
N HIS A 227 -12.10 -10.72 0.69
CA HIS A 227 -12.99 -9.61 0.39
C HIS A 227 -14.46 -10.04 0.59
N CYS A 228 -15.29 -9.20 1.19
CA CYS A 228 -16.75 -9.40 1.34
C CYS A 228 -17.53 -9.22 0.01
N SER A 229 -16.92 -9.62 -1.11
CA SER A 229 -17.56 -9.58 -2.42
C SER A 229 -18.74 -10.54 -2.48
N ARG A 230 -19.74 -10.23 -3.30
CA ARG A 230 -20.88 -11.12 -3.55
C ARG A 230 -20.44 -12.53 -3.94
N TYR A 231 -19.37 -12.65 -4.73
CA TYR A 231 -18.83 -13.95 -5.13
C TYR A 231 -18.33 -14.76 -3.93
N ASN A 232 -17.51 -14.18 -3.05
CA ASN A 232 -16.99 -14.91 -1.87
C ASN A 232 -18.11 -15.29 -0.88
N MET A 233 -19.12 -14.42 -0.74
CA MET A 233 -20.27 -14.66 0.14
C MET A 233 -21.18 -15.77 -0.42
N ASN A 234 -21.49 -15.72 -1.72
CA ASN A 234 -22.33 -16.74 -2.37
C ASN A 234 -21.66 -18.12 -2.45
N THR A 235 -20.33 -18.17 -2.59
CA THR A 235 -19.58 -19.43 -2.67
C THR A 235 -19.24 -20.01 -1.30
N GLY A 236 -19.55 -19.31 -0.20
CA GLY A 236 -19.18 -19.72 1.16
C GLY A 236 -17.68 -19.59 1.46
N ARG A 237 -16.88 -19.02 0.54
CA ARG A 237 -15.46 -18.73 0.79
C ARG A 237 -15.27 -17.74 1.95
N LEU A 238 -16.25 -16.86 2.14
CA LEU A 238 -16.39 -16.01 3.32
C LEU A 238 -17.83 -16.08 3.78
N THR A 239 -18.06 -16.23 5.08
CA THR A 239 -19.38 -16.12 5.70
C THR A 239 -19.49 -14.81 6.49
N LYS A 240 -20.72 -14.43 6.89
CA LYS A 240 -20.93 -13.28 7.78
C LYS A 240 -20.21 -13.45 9.13
N SER A 241 -20.21 -14.66 9.70
CA SER A 241 -19.52 -14.95 10.97
C SER A 241 -18.01 -14.79 10.84
N MET A 242 -17.41 -15.36 9.79
CA MET A 242 -15.98 -15.21 9.49
C MET A 242 -15.59 -13.74 9.32
N PHE A 243 -16.44 -12.94 8.65
CA PHE A 243 -16.19 -11.51 8.51
C PHE A 243 -16.31 -10.75 9.84
N ALA A 244 -17.30 -11.07 10.67
CA ALA A 244 -17.47 -10.48 11.99
C ALA A 244 -16.29 -10.83 12.93
N GLU A 245 -15.76 -12.04 12.85
CA GLU A 245 -14.59 -12.50 13.62
C GLU A 245 -13.34 -11.67 13.30
N VAL A 246 -13.01 -11.50 12.02
CA VAL A 246 -11.84 -10.69 11.62
C VAL A 246 -12.03 -9.20 11.88
N LEU A 247 -13.26 -8.69 11.79
CA LEU A 247 -13.57 -7.32 12.19
C LEU A 247 -13.34 -7.15 13.71
N THR A 248 -13.86 -8.06 14.52
CA THR A 248 -13.66 -8.08 15.98
C THR A 248 -12.17 -8.14 16.33
N GLN A 249 -11.41 -8.99 15.64
CA GLN A 249 -9.96 -9.08 15.79
C GLN A 249 -9.29 -7.73 15.46
N ALA A 250 -9.66 -7.08 14.36
CA ALA A 250 -9.10 -5.79 13.96
C ALA A 250 -9.41 -4.68 14.99
N ILE A 251 -10.64 -4.66 15.53
CA ILE A 251 -11.06 -3.72 16.57
C ILE A 251 -10.27 -3.92 17.86
N ALA A 252 -10.09 -5.18 18.28
CA ALA A 252 -9.30 -5.50 19.47
C ALA A 252 -7.85 -5.02 19.34
N ARG A 253 -7.26 -5.13 18.14
CA ARG A 253 -5.92 -4.59 17.85
C ARG A 253 -5.89 -3.07 17.80
N ALA A 254 -6.95 -2.44 17.30
CA ALA A 254 -7.03 -0.99 17.22
C ALA A 254 -7.09 -0.32 18.62
N ARG A 255 -7.62 -1.04 19.61
CA ARG A 255 -7.80 -0.56 21.00
C ARG A 255 -6.65 -0.92 21.95
N ALA A 256 -5.68 -1.71 21.50
CA ALA A 256 -4.52 -2.13 22.28
C ALA A 256 -3.42 -1.05 22.29
#